data_AF-A0A9Q1RDK1-F1
#
_entry.id   AF-A0A9Q1RDK1-F1
#
_cell.length_a   1.000
_cell.length_b   1.000
_cell.length_c   1.000
_cell.angle_alpha   90.00
_cell.angle_beta   90.00
_cell.angle_gamma   90.00
#
_symmetry.space_group_name_H-M   'P 1'
#
loop_
_entity.id
_entity.type
_entity.pdbx_description
1 polymer ?
#
loop_
_entity_poly.entity_id
_entity_poly.type
_entity_poly.pdbx_seq_one_letter_code
_entity_poly.pdbx_strand_id
1 'polypeptide(L)'
;MREILHIQGGQCGNQIGAKFWEVVCAEHGIDSTGRYKGDNDLQLERSGAGNNWAKGHYTEGAELIDSVLDVVRKEAENSDCLQGFQVCHSLGGGTGSGMGTLLISKIREEYPDRMMLTFSVFPSPKVSDTVVEPYNATLSVHELVENADECMVLDNEALYDICFRTLKLTTPSFGDLISATMSGVTCCLRFPERLSCIGTLERVWMEFTEAESNMNDLVSEYQQCQDASAEEEEGLEA
;
A
#
# COMPACT_ATOMS: atom_id res chain seq x y z
N MET A 1 -7.96 -11.81 -20.37
CA MET A 1 -7.41 -12.39 -19.11
C MET A 1 -7.56 -11.33 -18.04
N ARG A 2 -7.57 -11.66 -16.75
CA ARG A 2 -7.70 -10.65 -15.69
C ARG A 2 -6.30 -10.14 -15.32
N GLU A 3 -6.07 -8.84 -15.44
CA GLU A 3 -4.73 -8.24 -15.27
C GLU A 3 -4.70 -7.26 -14.10
N ILE A 4 -3.57 -7.18 -13.40
CA ILE A 4 -3.36 -6.29 -12.25
C ILE A 4 -2.04 -5.57 -12.48
N LEU A 5 -2.05 -4.24 -12.37
CA LEU A 5 -0.84 -3.46 -12.51
C LEU A 5 -0.19 -3.29 -11.13
N HIS A 6 1.07 -3.71 -11.01
CA HIS A 6 1.83 -3.58 -9.77
C HIS A 6 2.78 -2.38 -9.82
N ILE A 7 2.63 -1.47 -8.86
CA ILE A 7 3.38 -0.21 -8.76
C ILE A 7 4.17 -0.20 -7.44
N GLN A 8 5.42 0.24 -7.50
CA GLN A 8 6.33 0.25 -6.35
C GLN A 8 6.78 1.69 -6.06
N GLY A 9 6.62 2.11 -4.81
CA GLY A 9 6.92 3.45 -4.33
C GLY A 9 8.03 3.46 -3.27
N GLY A 10 9.10 4.20 -3.56
CA GLY A 10 10.21 4.43 -2.63
C GLY A 10 11.15 3.24 -2.45
N GLN A 11 12.19 3.43 -1.64
CA GLN A 11 13.25 2.42 -1.44
C GLN A 11 12.71 1.10 -0.90
N CYS A 12 11.83 1.16 0.10
CA CYS A 12 11.22 -0.03 0.70
C CYS A 12 10.34 -0.78 -0.31
N GLY A 13 9.47 -0.06 -1.03
CA GLY A 13 8.59 -0.66 -2.05
C GLY A 13 9.38 -1.36 -3.16
N ASN A 14 10.48 -0.76 -3.62
CA ASN A 14 11.33 -1.36 -4.65
C ASN A 14 12.06 -2.63 -4.15
N GLN A 15 12.52 -2.64 -2.90
CA GLN A 15 13.17 -3.83 -2.31
C GLN A 15 12.19 -4.99 -2.16
N ILE A 16 10.98 -4.70 -1.65
CA ILE A 16 9.91 -5.69 -1.51
C ILE A 16 9.49 -6.20 -2.88
N GLY A 17 9.30 -5.28 -3.82
CA GLY A 17 8.87 -5.58 -5.17
C GLY A 17 9.85 -6.45 -5.97
N ALA A 18 11.15 -6.19 -5.85
CA ALA A 18 12.18 -7.05 -6.45
C ALA A 18 12.11 -8.49 -5.92
N LYS A 19 11.90 -8.64 -4.61
CA LYS A 19 11.73 -9.95 -3.96
C LYS A 19 10.41 -10.62 -4.31
N PHE A 20 9.33 -9.86 -4.40
CA PHE A 20 8.04 -10.35 -4.86
C PHE A 20 8.13 -10.94 -6.26
N TRP A 21 8.72 -10.24 -7.21
CA TRP A 21 8.90 -10.77 -8.57
C TRP A 21 9.85 -11.97 -8.62
N GLU A 22 10.90 -12.02 -7.80
CA GLU A 22 11.75 -13.21 -7.68
C GLU A 22 10.93 -14.45 -7.28
N VAL A 23 10.08 -14.31 -6.25
CA VAL A 23 9.21 -15.39 -5.77
C VAL A 23 8.17 -15.77 -6.83
N VAL A 24 7.50 -14.80 -7.45
CA VAL A 24 6.49 -15.06 -8.48
C VAL A 24 7.10 -15.73 -9.71
N CYS A 25 8.28 -15.29 -10.16
CA CYS A 25 9.00 -15.91 -11.27
C CYS A 25 9.38 -17.36 -10.93
N ALA A 26 9.86 -17.61 -9.71
CA ALA A 26 10.15 -18.97 -9.24
C ALA A 26 8.89 -19.85 -9.20
N GLU A 27 7.75 -19.32 -8.78
CA GLU A 27 6.47 -20.05 -8.71
C GLU A 27 5.94 -20.48 -10.08
N HIS A 28 6.19 -19.69 -11.13
CA HIS A 28 5.73 -20.00 -12.50
C HIS A 28 6.83 -20.59 -13.39
N GLY A 29 8.04 -20.84 -12.85
CA GLY A 29 9.17 -21.36 -13.62
C GLY A 29 9.68 -20.41 -14.70
N ILE A 30 9.60 -19.10 -14.47
CA ILE A 30 10.03 -18.05 -15.39
C ILE A 30 11.48 -17.66 -15.07
N ASP A 31 12.36 -17.67 -16.08
CA ASP A 31 13.79 -17.34 -15.94
C ASP A 31 14.02 -15.92 -15.40
N SER A 32 15.13 -15.73 -14.67
CA SER A 32 15.57 -14.48 -14.02
C SER A 32 15.86 -13.29 -14.97
N THR A 33 15.50 -13.42 -16.26
CA THR A 33 15.69 -12.40 -17.28
C THR A 33 14.45 -11.53 -17.52
N GLY A 34 13.42 -11.59 -16.66
CA GLY A 34 12.24 -10.71 -16.66
C GLY A 34 12.55 -9.23 -16.41
N ARG A 35 13.45 -8.65 -17.21
CA ARG A 35 14.07 -7.33 -17.01
C ARG A 35 13.13 -6.19 -17.40
N TYR A 36 12.99 -5.24 -16.48
CA TYR A 36 12.80 -3.83 -16.82
C TYR A 36 14.02 -3.33 -17.60
N LYS A 37 13.83 -2.88 -18.86
CA LYS A 37 14.82 -2.15 -19.66
C LYS A 37 14.64 -0.64 -19.46
N GLY A 38 15.10 -0.11 -18.34
CA GLY A 38 15.35 1.31 -18.19
C GLY A 38 16.83 1.59 -18.35
N ASP A 39 17.24 2.22 -19.45
CA ASP A 39 18.63 2.62 -19.74
C ASP A 39 19.02 3.95 -19.06
N ASN A 40 18.28 4.38 -18.03
CA ASN A 40 18.38 5.72 -17.47
C ASN A 40 18.72 5.67 -15.98
N ASP A 41 20.01 5.51 -15.68
CA ASP A 41 20.59 5.65 -14.33
C ASP A 41 20.26 7.02 -13.68
N LEU A 42 19.84 8.00 -14.48
CA LEU A 42 19.40 9.33 -14.06
C LEU A 42 18.04 9.39 -13.33
N GLN A 43 17.21 8.33 -13.40
CA GLN A 43 15.96 8.25 -12.62
C GLN A 43 16.19 7.89 -11.14
N LEU A 44 17.32 7.26 -10.81
CA LEU A 44 17.70 6.93 -9.43
C LEU A 44 18.38 8.11 -8.70
N GLU A 45 18.94 9.08 -9.44
CA GLU A 45 19.79 10.15 -8.88
C GLU A 45 19.10 11.51 -8.68
N ARG A 46 17.83 11.69 -9.03
CA ARG A 46 17.13 12.96 -8.74
C ARG A 46 16.49 12.94 -7.36
N SER A 47 17.18 13.63 -6.43
CA SER A 47 16.64 14.22 -5.19
C SER A 47 15.69 13.32 -4.39
N GLY A 48 16.23 12.52 -3.49
CA GLY A 48 15.40 11.86 -2.48
C GLY A 48 14.54 12.88 -1.72
N ALA A 49 13.33 12.47 -1.32
CA ALA A 49 12.42 13.32 -0.54
C ALA A 49 12.97 13.66 0.86
N GLY A 50 14.13 13.13 1.25
CA GLY A 50 14.81 13.46 2.50
C GLY A 50 13.98 13.11 3.74
N ASN A 51 13.23 12.01 3.66
CA ASN A 51 12.26 11.60 4.67
C ASN A 51 11.17 12.64 4.99
N ASN A 52 10.86 13.53 4.06
CA ASN A 52 9.80 14.53 4.21
C ASN A 52 8.65 14.24 3.25
N TRP A 53 7.47 13.95 3.81
CA TRP A 53 6.23 13.73 3.04
C TRP A 53 5.89 14.92 2.14
N ALA A 54 5.94 16.15 2.65
CA ALA A 54 5.55 17.34 1.88
C ALA A 54 6.46 17.57 0.67
N LYS A 55 7.75 17.25 0.79
CA LYS A 55 8.69 17.31 -0.33
C LYS A 55 8.37 16.24 -1.38
N GLY A 56 7.98 15.04 -0.92
CA GLY A 56 7.51 13.97 -1.80
C GLY A 56 6.19 14.28 -2.49
N HIS A 57 5.24 14.89 -1.79
CA HIS A 57 3.87 15.10 -2.28
C HIS A 57 3.71 16.39 -3.10
N TYR A 58 4.24 17.52 -2.62
CA TYR A 58 3.98 18.82 -3.25
C TYR A 58 5.09 19.33 -4.16
N THR A 59 6.33 18.87 -4.01
CA THR A 59 7.46 19.40 -4.78
C THR A 59 8.08 18.38 -5.72
N GLU A 60 8.89 17.45 -5.21
CA GLU A 60 9.71 16.57 -6.04
C GLU A 60 8.87 15.47 -6.71
N GLY A 61 7.89 14.91 -5.98
CA GLY A 61 7.00 13.91 -6.57
C GLY A 61 6.01 14.53 -7.56
N ALA A 62 5.59 15.77 -7.36
CA ALA A 62 4.73 16.49 -8.30
C ALA A 62 5.42 16.75 -9.65
N GLU A 63 6.74 16.94 -9.68
CA GLU A 63 7.48 17.06 -10.94
C GLU A 63 7.64 15.72 -11.68
N LEU A 64 7.64 14.60 -10.94
CA LEU A 64 7.84 13.27 -11.49
C LEU A 64 6.53 12.56 -11.84
N ILE A 65 5.41 12.98 -11.24
CA ILE A 65 4.14 12.24 -11.30
C ILE A 65 3.60 12.08 -12.72
N ASP A 66 3.67 13.13 -13.54
CA ASP A 66 3.15 13.11 -14.91
C ASP A 66 3.86 12.03 -15.75
N SER A 67 5.18 11.91 -15.60
CA SER A 67 5.96 10.91 -16.30
C SER A 67 5.61 9.47 -15.87
N VAL A 68 5.28 9.28 -14.59
CA VAL A 68 4.89 7.98 -14.04
C VAL A 68 3.46 7.63 -14.49
N LEU A 69 2.54 8.59 -14.45
CA LEU A 69 1.16 8.41 -14.90
C LEU A 69 1.10 8.05 -16.39
N ASP A 70 1.94 8.67 -17.24
CA ASP A 70 2.00 8.31 -18.66
C ASP A 70 2.43 6.86 -18.89
N VAL A 71 3.37 6.35 -18.08
CA VAL A 71 3.75 4.93 -18.12
C VAL A 71 2.60 4.03 -17.63
N VAL A 72 1.95 4.41 -16.52
CA VAL A 72 0.80 3.66 -15.97
C VAL A 72 -0.34 3.58 -16.99
N ARG A 73 -0.67 4.69 -17.66
CA ARG A 73 -1.68 4.74 -18.72
C ARG A 73 -1.31 3.81 -19.87
N LYS A 74 -0.07 3.85 -20.33
CA LYS A 74 0.40 2.98 -21.41
C LYS A 74 0.29 1.50 -21.05
N GLU A 75 0.65 1.12 -19.82
CA GLU A 75 0.50 -0.27 -19.37
C GLU A 75 -0.97 -0.67 -19.15
N ALA A 76 -1.82 0.27 -18.72
CA ALA A 76 -3.25 0.06 -18.62
C ALA A 76 -3.91 -0.13 -20.00
N GLU A 77 -3.47 0.62 -21.02
CA GLU A 77 -3.91 0.47 -22.42
C GLU A 77 -3.40 -0.82 -23.08
N ASN A 78 -2.22 -1.29 -22.69
CA ASN A 78 -1.69 -2.58 -23.13
C ASN A 78 -2.45 -3.78 -22.54
N SER A 79 -3.20 -3.57 -21.47
CA SER A 79 -3.97 -4.61 -20.78
C SER A 79 -5.34 -4.79 -21.44
N ASP A 80 -5.72 -6.03 -21.72
CA ASP A 80 -7.04 -6.36 -22.30
C ASP A 80 -8.16 -6.15 -21.27
N CYS A 81 -7.90 -6.43 -19.98
CA CYS A 81 -8.88 -6.25 -18.90
C CYS A 81 -8.20 -6.00 -17.56
N LEU A 82 -7.89 -4.72 -17.31
CA LEU A 82 -7.35 -4.26 -16.03
C LEU A 82 -8.38 -4.40 -14.91
N GLN A 83 -8.08 -5.17 -13.88
CA GLN A 83 -8.95 -5.33 -12.71
C GLN A 83 -8.72 -4.24 -11.66
N GLY A 84 -7.45 -3.88 -11.45
CA GLY A 84 -7.07 -3.00 -10.35
C GLY A 84 -5.57 -2.74 -10.31
N PHE A 85 -5.20 -1.92 -9.34
CA PHE A 85 -3.83 -1.51 -9.07
C PHE A 85 -3.38 -2.07 -7.73
N GLN A 86 -2.14 -2.54 -7.68
CA GLN A 86 -1.48 -2.98 -6.45
C GLN A 86 -0.28 -2.06 -6.19
N VAL A 87 -0.35 -1.22 -5.16
CA VAL A 87 0.72 -0.28 -4.82
C VAL A 87 1.47 -0.77 -3.59
N CYS A 88 2.79 -0.91 -3.65
CA CYS A 88 3.62 -1.20 -2.49
C CYS A 88 4.47 0.01 -2.11
N HIS A 89 4.32 0.50 -0.88
CA HIS A 89 5.02 1.69 -0.39
C HIS A 89 5.24 1.65 1.12
N SER A 90 6.11 2.54 1.61
CA SER A 90 6.34 2.74 3.04
C SER A 90 5.79 4.08 3.49
N LEU A 91 5.14 4.09 4.66
CA LEU A 91 4.59 5.30 5.28
C LEU A 91 5.64 6.11 6.04
N GLY A 92 6.75 5.48 6.46
CA GLY A 92 7.81 6.15 7.20
C GLY A 92 8.68 7.06 6.31
N GLY A 93 8.99 6.62 5.09
CA GLY A 93 9.89 7.34 4.18
C GLY A 93 9.16 8.40 3.34
N GLY A 94 9.78 9.56 3.13
CA GLY A 94 9.15 10.71 2.44
C GLY A 94 8.74 10.48 0.98
N THR A 95 9.47 9.63 0.25
CA THR A 95 9.13 9.30 -1.15
C THR A 95 8.02 8.26 -1.21
N GLY A 96 8.12 7.19 -0.42
CA GLY A 96 7.09 6.14 -0.38
C GLY A 96 5.77 6.67 0.16
N SER A 97 5.82 7.55 1.16
CA SER A 97 4.66 8.17 1.77
C SER A 97 4.11 9.27 0.86
N GLY A 98 4.87 10.33 0.60
CA GLY A 98 4.42 11.52 -0.12
C GLY A 98 4.09 11.31 -1.59
N MET A 99 5.06 10.78 -2.36
CA MET A 99 4.84 10.53 -3.79
C MET A 99 3.94 9.31 -4.02
N GLY A 100 4.04 8.30 -3.16
CA GLY A 100 3.16 7.13 -3.22
C GLY A 100 1.69 7.49 -3.04
N THR A 101 1.35 8.32 -2.04
CA THR A 101 -0.06 8.74 -1.85
C THR A 101 -0.55 9.69 -2.92
N LEU A 102 0.32 10.59 -3.43
CA LEU A 102 -0.03 11.42 -4.58
C LEU A 102 -0.41 10.57 -5.80
N LEU A 103 0.37 9.52 -6.07
CA LEU A 103 0.13 8.61 -7.19
C LEU A 103 -1.19 7.84 -7.04
N ILE A 104 -1.49 7.37 -5.82
CA ILE A 104 -2.75 6.70 -5.48
C ILE A 104 -3.94 7.64 -5.77
N SER A 105 -3.89 8.88 -5.29
CA SER A 105 -4.94 9.89 -5.55
C SER A 105 -5.14 10.14 -7.05
N LYS A 106 -4.05 10.32 -7.81
CA LYS A 106 -4.13 10.56 -9.26
C LYS A 106 -4.66 9.36 -10.05
N ILE A 107 -4.28 8.14 -9.68
CA ILE A 107 -4.83 6.94 -10.29
C ILE A 107 -6.32 6.81 -9.98
N ARG A 108 -6.74 7.15 -8.76
CA ARG A 108 -8.16 7.12 -8.37
C ARG A 108 -9.00 8.13 -9.16
N GLU A 109 -8.44 9.32 -9.44
CA GLU A 109 -9.08 10.31 -10.31
C GLU A 109 -9.31 9.79 -11.74
N GLU A 110 -8.32 9.08 -12.33
CA GLU A 110 -8.41 8.59 -13.71
C GLU A 110 -9.18 7.27 -13.84
N TYR A 111 -9.08 6.39 -12.85
CA TYR A 111 -9.65 5.04 -12.85
C TYR A 111 -10.51 4.78 -11.60
N PRO A 112 -11.63 5.50 -11.42
CA PRO A 112 -12.45 5.41 -10.21
C PRO A 112 -13.11 4.04 -10.01
N ASP A 113 -13.42 3.33 -11.10
CA ASP A 113 -14.10 2.02 -11.06
C ASP A 113 -13.13 0.84 -10.83
N ARG A 114 -11.84 1.10 -10.67
CA ARG A 114 -10.81 0.06 -10.51
C ARG A 114 -10.44 -0.09 -9.04
N MET A 115 -10.29 -1.33 -8.60
CA MET A 115 -9.90 -1.65 -7.24
C MET A 115 -8.47 -1.19 -6.96
N MET A 116 -8.26 -0.52 -5.84
CA MET A 116 -6.96 -0.05 -5.39
C MET A 116 -6.54 -0.76 -4.10
N LEU A 117 -5.55 -1.65 -4.22
CA LEU A 117 -4.96 -2.39 -3.11
C LEU A 117 -3.58 -1.80 -2.78
N THR A 118 -3.35 -1.44 -1.52
CA THR A 118 -2.06 -0.94 -1.05
C THR A 118 -1.40 -1.92 -0.08
N PHE A 119 -0.09 -2.11 -0.21
CA PHE A 119 0.76 -2.78 0.78
C PHE A 119 1.60 -1.69 1.45
N SER A 120 1.16 -1.26 2.63
CA SER A 120 1.70 -0.12 3.33
C SER A 120 2.52 -0.57 4.52
N VAL A 121 3.81 -0.28 4.49
CA VAL A 121 4.71 -0.59 5.61
C VAL A 121 4.62 0.51 6.65
N PHE A 122 4.10 0.15 7.82
CA PHE A 122 3.93 1.06 8.96
C PHE A 122 5.24 1.18 9.75
N PRO A 123 5.57 2.41 10.19
CA PRO A 123 6.76 2.65 11.00
C PRO A 123 6.60 2.07 12.40
N SER A 124 7.73 1.66 13.01
CA SER A 124 7.79 1.27 14.43
C SER A 124 8.95 1.99 15.12
N PRO A 125 8.74 2.48 16.37
CA PRO A 125 9.77 3.19 17.13
C PRO A 125 10.98 2.31 17.49
N LYS A 126 10.86 0.98 17.42
CA LYS A 126 11.95 0.06 17.79
C LYS A 126 12.94 -0.22 16.65
N VAL A 127 12.48 -0.05 15.41
CA VAL A 127 13.20 -0.47 14.20
C VAL A 127 13.55 0.73 13.32
N SER A 128 13.04 1.92 13.64
CA SER A 128 13.21 3.12 12.84
C SER A 128 14.32 4.04 13.33
N ASP A 129 15.10 4.55 12.36
CA ASP A 129 16.11 5.59 12.56
C ASP A 129 15.58 7.01 12.29
N THR A 130 14.34 7.16 11.81
CA THR A 130 13.80 8.46 11.36
C THR A 130 12.79 9.02 12.35
N VAL A 131 13.08 10.22 12.89
CA VAL A 131 12.25 10.88 13.90
C VAL A 131 10.91 11.42 13.36
N VAL A 132 10.81 11.64 12.05
CA VAL A 132 9.63 12.25 11.41
C VAL A 132 8.64 11.24 10.83
N GLU A 133 8.84 9.94 11.05
CA GLU A 133 7.94 8.91 10.53
C GLU A 133 6.49 9.02 11.02
N PRO A 134 6.21 9.37 12.30
CA PRO A 134 4.83 9.55 12.74
C PRO A 134 4.10 10.65 11.97
N TYR A 135 4.81 11.73 11.60
CA TYR A 135 4.25 12.79 10.77
C TYR A 135 3.95 12.30 9.36
N ASN A 136 4.91 11.61 8.73
CA ASN A 136 4.74 11.07 7.39
C ASN A 136 3.59 10.04 7.34
N ALA A 137 3.49 9.17 8.34
CA ALA A 137 2.44 8.17 8.43
C ALA A 137 1.06 8.82 8.61
N THR A 138 0.95 9.82 9.50
CA THR A 138 -0.33 10.51 9.74
C THR A 138 -0.85 11.18 8.46
N LEU A 139 0.04 11.89 7.74
CA LEU A 139 -0.33 12.56 6.49
C LEU A 139 -0.67 11.56 5.37
N SER A 140 0.09 10.47 5.26
CA SER A 140 -0.22 9.46 4.27
C SER A 140 -1.47 8.64 4.56
N VAL A 141 -1.78 8.36 5.83
CA VAL A 141 -3.00 7.64 6.20
C VAL A 141 -4.24 8.43 5.79
N HIS A 142 -4.24 9.75 5.96
CA HIS A 142 -5.35 10.60 5.50
C HIS A 142 -5.64 10.39 4.01
N GLU A 143 -4.62 10.44 3.17
CA GLU A 143 -4.76 10.20 1.72
C GLU A 143 -5.17 8.76 1.38
N LEU A 144 -4.68 7.78 2.13
CA LEU A 144 -5.02 6.38 1.91
C LEU A 144 -6.48 6.07 2.24
N VAL A 145 -7.01 6.67 3.32
CA VAL A 145 -8.42 6.46 3.73
C VAL A 145 -9.39 6.93 2.65
N GLU A 146 -9.05 7.98 1.90
CA GLU A 146 -9.92 8.51 0.86
C GLU A 146 -9.78 7.79 -0.49
N ASN A 147 -8.58 7.30 -0.81
CA ASN A 147 -8.27 6.83 -2.16
C ASN A 147 -8.04 5.32 -2.30
N ALA A 148 -7.65 4.62 -1.23
CA ALA A 148 -7.42 3.18 -1.27
C ALA A 148 -8.69 2.42 -0.86
N ASP A 149 -9.07 1.41 -1.65
CA ASP A 149 -10.19 0.54 -1.30
C ASP A 149 -9.77 -0.49 -0.23
N GLU A 150 -8.50 -0.92 -0.25
CA GLU A 150 -7.95 -1.87 0.71
C GLU A 150 -6.48 -1.56 1.03
N CYS A 151 -6.14 -1.54 2.32
CA CYS A 151 -4.79 -1.28 2.80
C CYS A 151 -4.28 -2.42 3.68
N MET A 152 -3.31 -3.18 3.17
CA MET A 152 -2.59 -4.21 3.91
C MET A 152 -1.52 -3.56 4.78
N VAL A 153 -1.80 -3.51 6.08
CA VAL A 153 -0.91 -2.94 7.10
C VAL A 153 0.21 -3.92 7.42
N LEU A 154 1.44 -3.54 7.09
CA LEU A 154 2.65 -4.32 7.40
C LEU A 154 3.43 -3.62 8.52
N ASP A 155 3.32 -4.14 9.74
CA ASP A 155 4.06 -3.60 10.89
C ASP A 155 5.50 -4.10 10.90
N ASN A 156 6.45 -3.16 10.78
CA ASN A 156 7.88 -3.44 10.87
C ASN A 156 8.30 -4.13 12.18
N GLU A 157 7.64 -3.84 13.30
CA GLU A 157 7.95 -4.48 14.58
C GLU A 157 7.58 -5.95 14.57
N ALA A 158 6.34 -6.26 14.15
CA ALA A 158 5.85 -7.62 14.05
C ALA A 158 6.69 -8.43 13.05
N LEU A 159 7.04 -7.83 11.91
CA LEU A 159 7.93 -8.47 10.92
C LEU A 159 9.31 -8.75 11.51
N TYR A 160 9.88 -7.80 12.27
CA TYR A 160 11.17 -7.99 12.94
C TYR A 160 11.11 -9.12 13.98
N ASP A 161 10.07 -9.13 14.81
CA ASP A 161 9.88 -10.14 15.84
C ASP A 161 9.70 -11.55 15.23
N ILE A 162 8.98 -11.69 14.12
CA ILE A 162 8.83 -12.97 13.40
C ILE A 162 10.19 -13.45 12.85
N CYS A 163 10.93 -12.57 12.18
CA CYS A 163 12.22 -12.93 11.60
C CYS A 163 13.25 -13.31 12.68
N PHE A 164 13.25 -12.60 13.81
CA PHE A 164 14.21 -12.83 14.88
C PHE A 164 13.83 -14.01 15.78
N ARG A 165 12.58 -14.10 16.23
CA ARG A 165 12.14 -15.12 17.19
C ARG A 165 11.80 -16.45 16.53
N THR A 166 11.09 -16.41 15.40
CA THR A 166 10.59 -17.62 14.74
C THR A 166 11.61 -18.17 13.76
N LEU A 167 12.11 -17.34 12.84
CA LEU A 167 13.02 -17.75 11.78
C LEU A 167 14.50 -17.80 12.24
N LYS A 168 14.81 -17.25 13.41
CA LYS A 168 16.16 -17.23 14.01
C LYS A 168 17.24 -16.66 13.07
N LEU A 169 16.84 -15.70 12.23
CA LEU A 169 17.76 -15.05 11.30
C LEU A 169 18.58 -14.00 12.05
N THR A 170 19.90 -14.03 11.88
CA THR A 170 20.83 -13.06 12.49
C THR A 170 20.74 -11.68 11.85
N THR A 171 20.28 -11.58 10.61
CA THR A 171 20.05 -10.33 9.87
C THR A 171 18.72 -10.45 9.12
N PRO A 172 17.61 -9.90 9.65
CA PRO A 172 16.30 -10.04 9.03
C PRO A 172 16.21 -9.22 7.73
N SER A 173 15.97 -9.88 6.59
CA SER A 173 15.51 -9.24 5.35
C SER A 173 13.99 -9.23 5.33
N PHE A 174 13.37 -8.07 5.55
CA PHE A 174 11.89 -7.96 5.53
C PHE A 174 11.28 -8.34 4.18
N GLY A 175 12.02 -8.16 3.10
CA GLY A 175 11.55 -8.40 1.73
C GLY A 175 11.06 -9.82 1.48
N ASP A 176 11.68 -10.84 2.08
CA ASP A 176 11.31 -12.25 1.83
C ASP A 176 10.00 -12.65 2.52
N LEU A 177 9.71 -12.06 3.68
CA LEU A 177 8.45 -12.33 4.40
C LEU A 177 7.29 -11.56 3.74
N ILE A 178 7.52 -10.30 3.38
CA ILE A 178 6.50 -9.49 2.73
C ILE A 178 6.16 -10.03 1.34
N SER A 179 7.17 -10.46 0.56
CA SER A 179 6.95 -11.06 -0.76
C SER A 179 6.10 -12.33 -0.67
N ALA A 180 6.34 -13.17 0.34
CA ALA A 180 5.54 -14.37 0.59
C ALA A 180 4.08 -14.03 0.94
N THR A 181 3.85 -13.00 1.77
CA THR A 181 2.49 -12.51 2.07
C THR A 181 1.80 -11.97 0.83
N MET A 182 2.48 -11.15 0.03
CA MET A 182 1.94 -10.62 -1.24
C MET A 182 1.63 -11.74 -2.24
N SER A 183 2.50 -12.75 -2.34
CA SER A 183 2.26 -13.94 -3.16
C SER A 183 1.01 -14.68 -2.67
N GLY A 184 0.87 -14.88 -1.35
CA GLY A 184 -0.27 -15.54 -0.74
C GLY A 184 -1.60 -14.84 -1.03
N VAL A 185 -1.67 -13.52 -0.88
CA VAL A 185 -2.89 -12.72 -1.17
C VAL A 185 -3.28 -12.82 -2.65
N THR A 186 -2.30 -12.73 -3.56
CA THR A 186 -2.57 -12.76 -5.01
C THR A 186 -2.68 -14.17 -5.60
N CYS A 187 -2.42 -15.22 -4.82
CA CYS A 187 -2.39 -16.61 -5.29
C CYS A 187 -3.75 -17.04 -5.89
N CYS A 188 -4.86 -16.62 -5.27
CA CYS A 188 -6.21 -16.94 -5.74
C CYS A 188 -6.55 -16.33 -7.10
N LEU A 189 -5.90 -15.22 -7.47
CA LEU A 189 -6.09 -14.56 -8.76
C LEU A 189 -5.23 -15.22 -9.85
N ARG A 190 -4.10 -15.83 -9.47
CA ARG A 190 -3.14 -16.46 -10.40
C ARG A 190 -3.48 -17.93 -10.71
N PHE A 191 -4.03 -18.67 -9.74
CA PHE A 191 -4.34 -20.10 -9.89
C PHE A 191 -5.83 -20.39 -9.64
N PRO A 192 -6.69 -20.31 -10.66
CA PRO A 192 -8.13 -20.53 -10.50
C PRO A 192 -8.51 -21.99 -10.20
N GLU A 193 -7.64 -22.96 -10.47
CA GLU A 193 -7.95 -24.40 -10.40
C GLU A 193 -7.67 -25.07 -9.04
N ARG A 194 -7.10 -24.35 -8.07
CA ARG A 194 -6.92 -24.84 -6.69
C ARG A 194 -7.82 -24.06 -5.74
N LEU A 195 -9.11 -24.40 -5.75
CA LEU A 195 -10.08 -23.90 -4.79
C LEU A 195 -9.53 -24.04 -3.35
N SER A 196 -9.64 -22.98 -2.56
CA SER A 196 -9.38 -22.84 -1.12
C SER A 196 -7.93 -22.72 -0.60
N CYS A 197 -7.31 -21.54 -0.76
CA CYS A 197 -6.53 -20.92 0.33
C CYS A 197 -7.48 -20.14 1.27
N ILE A 198 -8.69 -20.68 1.51
CA ILE A 198 -9.88 -20.01 2.06
C ILE A 198 -9.76 -19.68 3.55
N GLY A 199 -8.64 -19.98 4.21
CA GLY A 199 -8.43 -19.60 5.60
C GLY A 199 -8.06 -18.13 5.80
N THR A 200 -7.40 -17.51 4.82
CA THR A 200 -6.86 -16.14 4.98
C THR A 200 -7.80 -15.11 4.36
N LEU A 201 -8.33 -15.34 3.16
CA LEU A 201 -9.24 -14.38 2.52
C LEU A 201 -10.64 -14.37 3.13
N GLU A 202 -11.28 -15.47 3.53
CA GLU A 202 -12.57 -15.39 4.24
C GLU A 202 -12.42 -14.82 5.66
N ARG A 203 -11.29 -15.03 6.34
CA ARG A 203 -11.01 -14.35 7.61
C ARG A 203 -10.79 -12.87 7.41
N VAL A 204 -10.02 -12.50 6.40
CA VAL A 204 -9.79 -11.09 6.05
C VAL A 204 -11.10 -10.44 5.55
N TRP A 205 -11.97 -11.16 4.84
CA TRP A 205 -13.32 -10.73 4.43
C TRP A 205 -14.35 -10.68 5.55
N MET A 206 -14.26 -11.57 6.55
CA MET A 206 -15.03 -11.47 7.79
C MET A 206 -14.53 -10.31 8.66
N GLU A 207 -13.21 -10.12 8.79
CA GLU A 207 -12.61 -8.94 9.41
C GLU A 207 -13.01 -7.67 8.65
N PHE A 208 -13.17 -7.71 7.31
CA PHE A 208 -13.71 -6.60 6.52
C PHE A 208 -15.14 -6.26 6.89
N THR A 209 -16.03 -7.26 7.00
CA THR A 209 -17.44 -7.03 7.35
C THR A 209 -17.58 -6.56 8.80
N GLU A 210 -16.77 -7.11 9.71
CA GLU A 210 -16.79 -6.76 11.13
C GLU A 210 -16.16 -5.39 11.39
N ALA A 211 -15.07 -5.03 10.70
CA ALA A 211 -14.47 -3.70 10.78
C ALA A 211 -15.36 -2.61 10.16
N GLU A 212 -16.01 -2.89 9.02
CA GLU A 212 -16.98 -1.98 8.41
C GLU A 212 -18.22 -1.80 9.30
N SER A 213 -18.74 -2.88 9.90
CA SER A 213 -19.83 -2.80 10.89
C SER A 213 -19.42 -1.98 12.10
N ASN A 214 -18.27 -2.29 12.72
CA ASN A 214 -17.79 -1.58 13.90
C ASN A 214 -17.54 -0.09 13.63
N MET A 215 -17.05 0.26 12.43
CA MET A 215 -16.85 1.65 12.04
C MET A 215 -18.17 2.38 11.84
N ASN A 216 -19.14 1.76 11.16
CA ASN A 216 -20.47 2.33 10.98
C ASN A 216 -21.21 2.48 12.32
N ASP A 217 -21.04 1.53 13.24
CA ASP A 217 -21.59 1.59 14.59
C ASP A 217 -20.97 2.77 15.37
N LEU A 218 -19.65 2.92 15.35
CA LEU A 218 -18.95 4.06 15.97
C LEU A 218 -19.36 5.41 15.39
N VAL A 219 -19.50 5.51 14.06
CA VAL A 219 -19.97 6.73 13.39
C VAL A 219 -21.40 7.04 13.81
N SER A 220 -22.26 6.01 13.92
CA SER A 220 -23.64 6.18 14.37
C SER A 220 -23.73 6.62 15.84
N GLU A 221 -22.88 6.08 16.72
CA GLU A 221 -22.80 6.50 18.13
C GLU A 221 -22.31 7.95 18.24
N TYR A 222 -21.30 8.35 17.46
CA TYR A 222 -20.84 9.73 17.43
C TYR A 222 -21.90 10.70 16.90
N GLN A 223 -22.62 10.32 15.85
CA GLN A 223 -23.71 11.12 15.29
C GLN A 223 -24.84 11.28 16.32
N GLN A 224 -25.22 10.20 17.01
CA GLN A 224 -26.21 10.24 18.09
C GLN A 224 -25.77 11.12 19.26
N CYS A 225 -24.49 11.09 19.64
CA CYS A 225 -23.96 11.99 20.67
C CYS A 225 -23.97 13.46 20.23
N GLN A 226 -23.70 13.75 18.95
CA GLN A 226 -23.81 15.12 18.43
C GLN A 226 -25.25 15.61 18.42
N ASP A 227 -26.17 14.78 17.92
CA ASP A 227 -27.59 15.13 17.84
C ASP A 227 -28.20 15.30 19.25
N ALA A 228 -27.84 14.43 20.20
CA ALA A 228 -28.27 14.56 21.59
C ALA A 228 -27.71 15.82 22.29
N SER A 229 -26.46 16.19 21.98
CA SER A 229 -25.86 17.42 22.51
C SER A 229 -26.52 18.68 21.93
N ALA A 230 -26.94 18.63 20.66
CA ALA A 230 -27.66 19.73 20.00
C ALA A 230 -29.09 19.89 20.55
N GLU A 231 -29.80 18.79 20.83
CA GLU A 231 -31.14 18.83 21.44
C GLU A 231 -31.12 19.32 22.90
N GLU A 232 -30.06 19.03 23.68
CA GLU A 232 -29.90 19.57 25.03
C GLU A 232 -29.59 21.08 25.03
N GLU A 233 -28.84 21.60 24.05
CA GLU A 233 -28.60 23.04 23.90
C GLU A 233 -29.86 23.81 23.45
N GLU A 234 -30.65 23.26 22.51
CA GLU A 234 -31.92 23.90 22.07
C GLU A 234 -33.01 23.86 23.16
N GLY A 235 -33.00 22.87 24.05
CA GLY A 235 -33.95 22.77 25.17
C GLY A 235 -33.67 23.72 26.34
N LEU A 236 -32.48 24.35 26.39
CA LEU A 236 -32.08 25.31 27.42
C LEU A 236 -32.34 26.77 27.03
N GLU A 237 -32.67 27.05 25.76
CA GLU A 237 -33.02 28.39 25.25
C GLU A 237 -34.55 28.65 25.14
N ALA A 238 -35.40 27.78 25.70
CA ALA A 238 -36.87 27.94 25.71
C ALA A 238 -37.47 28.31 27.09
#